data_AF-A0A5E4K4F7-F1
#
_entry.id   AF-A0A5E4K4F7-F1
#
_cell.length_a   1.000
_cell.length_b   1.000
_cell.length_c   1.000
_cell.angle_alpha   90.00
_cell.angle_beta   90.00
_cell.angle_gamma   90.00
#
_symmetry.space_group_name_H-M   'P 1'
#
loop_
_entity.id
_entity.type
_entity.pdbx_description
1 polymer ?
#
loop_
_entity_poly.entity_id
_entity_poly.type
_entity_poly.pdbx_seq_one_letter_code
_entity_poly.pdbx_strand_id
1 'polypeptide(L)'
;MDENLASIHAYLCADGYVIKNPETQKQKYYKIGFRNTNLILLRDFQRKFERVFEIKCSLYEGQRCQKGSKEIYELLTKKFGSFYSWEWTMPKLDENLTKIWLRSYFDCEGWVFCKSHQNRHLGIDCVNEKGLNQIISALNKLGIKTIKKYNKKRKIYRILIYGKENLNRFAEKIGFLHPEKLDKLKRVIEDFVVYDWNFPKDNKKCKEVISNLLKEKIRIKKPYSIRIFSREETNLKNLSNYLRKIYTINSLVNKRVNGVGTVYYELNVNRKEEIKKLIRLKLIPNLFKDEEIK
;
A
#
# COMPACT_ATOMS: atom_id res chain seq x y z
N MET A 1 29.59 -6.36 1.21
CA MET A 1 28.77 -6.20 2.43
C MET A 1 27.85 -7.39 2.50
N ASP A 2 27.69 -8.03 3.65
CA ASP A 2 26.78 -9.17 3.81
C ASP A 2 25.33 -8.74 4.13
N GLU A 3 24.43 -9.73 4.19
CA GLU A 3 23.00 -9.56 4.47
C GLU A 3 22.69 -8.97 5.86
N ASN A 4 23.48 -9.33 6.88
CA ASN A 4 23.25 -8.91 8.25
C ASN A 4 23.60 -7.42 8.37
N LEU A 5 24.75 -7.00 7.84
CA LEU A 5 25.15 -5.60 7.85
C LEU A 5 24.23 -4.72 6.98
N ALA A 6 23.75 -5.22 5.84
CA ALA A 6 22.77 -4.52 5.03
C ALA A 6 21.47 -4.24 5.81
N SER A 7 20.98 -5.24 6.55
CA SER A 7 19.78 -5.12 7.36
C SER A 7 19.98 -4.20 8.58
N ILE A 8 21.12 -4.32 9.29
CA ILE A 8 21.49 -3.41 10.40
C ILE A 8 21.49 -1.97 9.90
N HIS A 9 22.12 -1.69 8.76
CA HIS A 9 22.12 -0.36 8.18
C HIS A 9 20.71 0.17 7.94
N ALA A 10 19.84 -0.64 7.34
CA ALA A 10 18.45 -0.26 7.09
C ALA A 10 17.68 0.04 8.39
N TYR A 11 17.84 -0.78 9.42
CA TYR A 11 17.26 -0.52 10.75
C TYR A 11 17.77 0.81 11.34
N LEU A 12 19.07 1.08 11.21
CA LEU A 12 19.68 2.31 11.71
C LEU A 12 19.24 3.57 10.95
N CYS A 13 18.93 3.47 9.66
CA CYS A 13 18.40 4.59 8.86
C CYS A 13 16.92 4.88 9.11
N ALA A 14 16.17 3.91 9.65
CA ALA A 14 14.76 4.04 9.98
C ALA A 14 14.60 4.43 11.47
N ASP A 15 14.23 3.48 12.34
CA ASP A 15 13.98 3.75 13.77
C ASP A 15 15.24 3.64 14.66
N GLY A 16 16.42 3.46 14.07
CA GLY A 16 17.67 3.35 14.81
C GLY A 16 18.40 4.66 15.01
N TYR A 17 19.54 4.57 15.70
CA TYR A 17 20.36 5.71 16.04
C TYR A 17 21.83 5.30 16.20
N VAL A 18 22.72 6.17 15.73
CA VAL A 18 24.17 6.07 15.86
C VAL A 18 24.65 7.41 16.40
N ILE A 19 24.77 7.52 17.73
CA ILE A 19 24.97 8.80 18.42
C ILE A 19 26.27 8.82 19.21
N LYS A 20 26.90 10.00 19.23
CA LYS A 20 27.94 10.39 20.16
C LYS A 20 27.47 11.62 20.93
N ASN A 21 28.01 11.83 22.13
CA ASN A 21 27.77 13.09 22.84
C ASN A 21 28.26 14.31 22.06
N PRO A 22 27.65 15.49 22.29
CA PRO A 22 28.21 16.76 21.84
C PRO A 22 29.65 16.91 22.30
N GLU A 23 30.46 17.61 21.51
CA GLU A 23 31.88 17.83 21.80
C GLU A 23 32.11 18.59 23.11
N THR A 24 31.10 19.34 23.57
CA THR A 24 31.11 20.12 24.80
C THR A 24 31.06 19.27 26.08
N GLN A 25 30.71 17.98 25.99
CA GLN A 25 30.66 17.10 27.16
C GLN A 25 31.99 16.35 27.38
N LYS A 26 32.53 16.43 28.61
CA LYS A 26 33.80 15.77 29.00
C LYS A 26 33.76 14.24 28.82
N GLN A 27 32.66 13.60 29.19
CA GLN A 27 32.49 12.16 29.01
C GLN A 27 31.85 11.86 27.65
N LYS A 28 32.58 11.16 26.78
CA LYS A 28 32.07 10.71 25.48
C LYS A 28 31.49 9.32 25.60
N TYR A 29 30.18 9.17 25.41
CA TYR A 29 29.59 7.86 25.13
C TYR A 29 29.21 7.76 23.66
N TYR A 30 29.34 6.54 23.14
CA TYR A 30 29.00 6.16 21.78
C TYR A 30 27.94 5.08 21.86
N LYS A 31 26.77 5.33 21.28
CA LYS A 31 25.64 4.40 21.35
C LYS A 31 25.13 4.11 19.95
N ILE A 32 24.95 2.83 19.69
CA ILE A 32 24.28 2.30 18.53
C ILE A 32 23.04 1.58 19.04
N GLY A 33 21.89 1.85 18.45
CA GLY A 33 20.69 1.14 18.84
C GLY A 33 19.56 1.26 17.84
N PHE A 34 18.56 0.42 18.05
CA PHE A 34 17.35 0.31 17.27
C PHE A 34 16.17 0.38 18.22
N ARG A 35 15.25 1.33 18.01
CA ARG A 35 14.03 1.44 18.82
C ARG A 35 12.87 0.82 18.07
N ASN A 36 12.12 -0.07 18.70
CA ASN A 36 10.92 -0.63 18.12
C ASN A 36 10.08 -1.28 19.20
N THR A 37 8.75 -1.23 19.06
CA THR A 37 7.83 -1.95 19.96
C THR A 37 7.71 -3.42 19.59
N ASN A 38 8.04 -3.80 18.36
CA ASN A 38 7.93 -5.16 17.87
C ASN A 38 9.14 -6.01 18.28
N LEU A 39 8.91 -7.02 19.12
CA LEU A 39 9.96 -7.89 19.65
C LEU A 39 10.66 -8.75 18.58
N ILE A 40 9.95 -9.15 17.52
CA ILE A 40 10.53 -9.94 16.42
C ILE A 40 11.61 -9.11 15.71
N LEU A 41 11.32 -7.83 15.43
CA LEU A 41 12.29 -6.93 14.81
C LEU A 41 13.47 -6.65 15.74
N LEU A 42 13.23 -6.44 17.04
CA LEU A 42 14.32 -6.22 17.99
C LEU A 42 15.26 -7.43 18.10
N ARG A 43 14.71 -8.66 18.14
CA ARG A 43 15.49 -9.91 18.17
C ARG A 43 16.23 -10.15 16.85
N ASP A 44 15.60 -9.84 15.72
CA ASP A 44 16.25 -9.91 14.42
C ASP A 44 17.44 -8.96 14.33
N PHE A 45 17.28 -7.71 14.75
CA PHE A 45 18.39 -6.76 14.87
C PHE A 45 19.50 -7.27 15.80
N GLN A 46 19.16 -7.73 17.01
CA GLN A 46 20.15 -8.24 17.98
C GLN A 46 20.99 -9.39 17.39
N ARG A 47 20.34 -10.39 16.81
CA ARG A 47 21.00 -11.55 16.20
C ARG A 47 21.92 -11.14 15.06
N LYS A 48 21.46 -10.26 14.17
CA LYS A 48 22.26 -9.77 13.04
C LYS A 48 23.45 -8.96 13.53
N PHE A 49 23.24 -8.11 14.52
CA PHE A 49 24.29 -7.31 15.14
C PHE A 49 25.36 -8.21 15.79
N GLU A 50 24.95 -9.22 16.54
CA GLU A 50 25.85 -10.20 17.14
C GLU A 50 26.66 -10.97 16.10
N ARG A 51 26.06 -11.35 14.96
CA ARG A 51 26.79 -12.01 13.87
C ARG A 51 27.83 -11.13 13.18
N VAL A 52 27.58 -9.83 13.06
CA VAL A 52 28.46 -8.90 12.33
C VAL A 52 29.60 -8.38 13.22
N PHE A 53 29.30 -8.15 14.49
CA PHE A 53 30.23 -7.50 15.42
C PHE A 53 30.71 -8.42 16.55
N GLU A 54 30.29 -9.69 16.54
CA GLU A 54 30.62 -10.70 17.55
C GLU A 54 30.29 -10.26 18.99
N ILE A 55 29.32 -9.34 19.10
CA ILE A 55 28.94 -8.69 20.34
C ILE A 55 27.43 -8.65 20.45
N LYS A 56 26.92 -9.21 21.55
CA LYS A 56 25.49 -9.16 21.88
C LYS A 56 25.06 -7.77 22.36
N CYS A 57 24.01 -7.23 21.76
CA CYS A 57 23.34 -6.01 22.22
C CYS A 57 22.47 -6.27 23.46
N SER A 58 22.28 -5.25 24.29
CA SER A 58 21.28 -5.25 25.35
C SER A 58 19.88 -5.08 24.75
N LEU A 59 18.98 -6.02 25.01
CA LEU A 59 17.61 -6.02 24.53
C LEU A 59 16.65 -5.61 25.66
N TYR A 60 15.83 -4.59 25.41
CA TYR A 60 14.75 -4.15 26.28
C TYR A 60 13.43 -4.30 25.52
N GLU A 61 12.65 -5.30 25.88
CA GLU A 61 11.42 -5.67 25.16
C GLU A 61 10.43 -4.50 25.09
N GLY A 62 9.79 -4.32 23.93
CA GLY A 62 8.87 -3.21 23.67
C GLY A 62 9.52 -1.83 23.57
N GLN A 63 10.84 -1.71 23.69
CA GLN A 63 11.54 -0.43 23.69
C GLN A 63 12.67 -0.37 22.66
N ARG A 64 13.77 -1.08 22.90
CA ARG A 64 15.01 -0.91 22.12
C ARG A 64 15.98 -2.07 22.25
N CYS A 65 16.87 -2.19 21.28
CA CYS A 65 18.06 -3.02 21.31
C CYS A 65 19.29 -2.13 21.09
N GLN A 66 20.28 -2.13 21.99
CA GLN A 66 21.40 -1.19 21.91
C GLN A 66 22.73 -1.75 22.42
N LYS A 67 23.84 -1.16 21.96
CA LYS A 67 25.19 -1.39 22.46
C LYS A 67 25.96 -0.07 22.54
N GLY A 68 26.71 0.11 23.63
CA GLY A 68 27.73 1.14 23.71
C GLY A 68 29.05 0.63 23.13
N SER A 69 29.56 1.26 22.07
CA SER A 69 30.88 0.93 21.51
C SER A 69 31.38 2.08 20.62
N LYS A 70 32.56 2.62 20.96
CA LYS A 70 33.23 3.65 20.15
C LYS A 70 33.67 3.09 18.80
N GLU A 71 34.29 1.91 18.82
CA GLU A 71 34.81 1.24 17.63
C GLU A 71 33.72 0.99 16.59
N ILE A 72 32.58 0.42 17.01
CA ILE A 72 31.46 0.16 16.10
C ILE A 72 30.87 1.48 15.56
N TYR A 73 30.77 2.51 16.40
CA TYR A 73 30.30 3.83 15.97
C TYR A 73 31.21 4.42 14.87
N GLU A 74 32.53 4.41 15.09
CA GLU A 74 33.50 4.95 14.15
C GLU A 74 33.52 4.14 12.86
N LEU A 75 33.45 2.80 12.96
CA LEU A 75 33.34 1.92 11.80
C LEU A 75 32.10 2.23 10.95
N LEU A 76 30.92 2.31 11.58
CA LEU A 76 29.66 2.57 10.88
C LEU A 76 29.64 3.96 10.23
N THR A 77 30.05 5.00 10.97
CA THR A 77 30.04 6.37 10.46
C THR A 77 31.11 6.61 9.39
N LYS A 78 32.29 6.00 9.51
CA LYS A 78 33.31 6.01 8.45
C LYS A 78 32.81 5.33 7.18
N LYS A 79 32.09 4.21 7.31
CA LYS A 79 31.63 3.40 6.18
C LYS A 79 30.41 3.96 5.46
N PHE A 80 29.46 4.51 6.21
CA PHE A 80 28.14 4.89 5.68
C PHE A 80 27.82 6.38 5.82
N GLY A 81 28.66 7.14 6.54
CA GLY A 81 28.42 8.54 6.83
C GLY A 81 27.40 8.72 7.96
N SER A 82 26.31 9.41 7.66
CA SER A 82 25.31 9.81 8.65
C SER A 82 24.14 8.83 8.71
N PHE A 83 23.57 8.68 9.91
CA PHE A 83 22.33 7.95 10.16
C PHE A 83 21.20 8.90 10.61
N TYR A 84 21.43 10.21 10.61
CA TYR A 84 20.40 11.18 10.93
C TYR A 84 19.30 11.18 9.87
N SER A 85 18.06 11.46 10.30
CA SER A 85 16.85 11.30 9.49
C SER A 85 16.84 12.02 8.15
N TRP A 86 17.70 13.04 7.95
CA TRP A 86 17.79 13.89 6.76
C TRP A 86 18.96 13.54 5.83
N GLU A 87 19.91 12.73 6.28
CA GLU A 87 21.25 12.66 5.69
C GLU A 87 21.67 11.26 5.26
N TRP A 88 21.04 10.22 5.80
CA TRP A 88 21.42 8.85 5.50
C TRP A 88 21.35 8.55 3.99
N THR A 89 22.18 7.61 3.54
CA THR A 89 22.26 7.23 2.14
C THR A 89 22.17 5.72 2.04
N MET A 90 21.30 5.21 1.16
CA MET A 90 21.24 3.77 0.88
C MET A 90 22.55 3.34 0.18
N PRO A 91 23.25 2.31 0.67
CA PRO A 91 24.46 1.80 0.03
C PRO A 91 24.15 1.20 -1.35
N LYS A 92 25.17 1.08 -2.21
CA LYS A 92 25.06 0.32 -3.46
C LYS A 92 25.05 -1.17 -3.13
N LEU A 93 23.99 -1.88 -3.55
CA LEU A 93 23.74 -3.28 -3.25
C LEU A 93 23.41 -4.06 -4.53
N ASP A 94 23.74 -5.35 -4.53
CA ASP A 94 23.16 -6.29 -5.50
C ASP A 94 21.65 -6.50 -5.24
N GLU A 95 20.99 -7.25 -6.11
CA GLU A 95 19.56 -7.47 -6.03
C GLU A 95 19.11 -8.15 -4.72
N ASN A 96 19.88 -9.14 -4.23
CA ASN A 96 19.53 -9.91 -3.04
C ASN A 96 19.66 -9.06 -1.78
N LEU A 97 20.78 -8.35 -1.63
CA LEU A 97 21.00 -7.43 -0.52
C LEU A 97 20.01 -6.25 -0.57
N THR A 98 19.63 -5.80 -1.77
CA THR A 98 18.60 -4.77 -1.95
C THR A 98 17.26 -5.21 -1.36
N LYS A 99 16.83 -6.45 -1.63
CA LYS A 99 15.58 -7.01 -1.06
C LYS A 99 15.61 -7.01 0.47
N ILE A 100 16.73 -7.45 1.05
CA ILE A 100 16.92 -7.55 2.51
C ILE A 100 16.94 -6.17 3.17
N TRP A 101 17.65 -5.21 2.56
CA TRP A 101 17.72 -3.84 3.02
C TRP A 101 16.33 -3.19 2.99
N LEU A 102 15.61 -3.32 1.86
CA LEU A 102 14.26 -2.78 1.70
C LEU A 102 13.29 -3.40 2.71
N ARG A 103 13.32 -4.73 2.92
CA ARG A 103 12.46 -5.39 3.92
C ARG A 103 12.66 -4.77 5.29
N SER A 104 13.90 -4.65 5.74
CA SER A 104 14.24 -4.11 7.06
C SER A 104 13.79 -2.66 7.23
N TYR A 105 13.95 -1.84 6.18
CA TYR A 105 13.51 -0.44 6.18
C TYR A 105 11.97 -0.33 6.20
N PHE A 106 11.26 -1.11 5.38
CA PHE A 106 9.80 -1.14 5.33
C PHE A 106 9.17 -1.74 6.61
N ASP A 107 9.84 -2.70 7.26
CA ASP A 107 9.43 -3.21 8.56
C ASP A 107 9.38 -2.12 9.64
N CYS A 108 10.16 -1.05 9.48
CA CYS A 108 10.16 0.12 10.37
C CYS A 108 9.18 1.19 9.87
N GLU A 109 9.51 1.86 8.77
CA GLU A 109 8.81 3.05 8.24
C GLU A 109 7.55 2.72 7.45
N GLY A 110 7.45 1.49 6.95
CA GLY A 110 6.40 1.06 6.05
C GLY A 110 5.06 0.89 6.75
N TRP A 111 4.00 1.30 6.08
CA TRP A 111 2.63 1.03 6.52
C TRP A 111 1.84 0.43 5.37
N VAL A 112 0.89 -0.45 5.75
CA VAL A 112 -0.06 -1.06 4.82
C VAL A 112 -1.42 -0.41 5.04
N PHE A 113 -2.06 0.05 3.96
CA PHE A 113 -3.40 0.63 4.01
C PHE A 113 -4.37 -0.23 3.21
N CYS A 114 -5.46 -0.63 3.88
CA CYS A 114 -6.56 -1.36 3.29
C CYS A 114 -7.86 -0.64 3.62
N LYS A 115 -8.48 -0.04 2.61
CA LYS A 115 -9.90 0.30 2.63
C LYS A 115 -10.55 -0.53 1.55
N SER A 116 -11.30 -1.54 2.00
CA SER A 116 -11.87 -2.56 1.13
C SER A 116 -12.57 -1.95 -0.08
N HIS A 117 -12.30 -2.51 -1.25
CA HIS A 117 -12.84 -2.09 -2.56
C HIS A 117 -12.55 -0.64 -3.00
N GLN A 118 -11.77 0.13 -2.23
CA GLN A 118 -11.53 1.56 -2.51
C GLN A 118 -10.06 1.88 -2.67
N ASN A 119 -9.24 1.56 -1.65
CA ASN A 119 -7.88 2.03 -1.61
C ASN A 119 -6.98 1.02 -0.89
N ARG A 120 -5.99 0.53 -1.63
CA ARG A 120 -5.08 -0.55 -1.22
C ARG A 120 -3.69 -0.17 -1.65
N HIS A 121 -2.81 0.04 -0.69
CA HIS A 121 -1.43 0.42 -0.98
C HIS A 121 -0.51 0.20 0.20
N LEU A 122 0.78 0.18 -0.11
CA LEU A 122 1.85 0.37 0.85
C LEU A 122 2.34 1.81 0.76
N GLY A 123 2.87 2.33 1.86
CA GLY A 123 3.56 3.61 1.82
C GLY A 123 4.65 3.72 2.86
N ILE A 124 5.54 4.68 2.63
CA ILE A 124 6.53 5.16 3.59
C ILE A 124 6.51 6.69 3.59
N ASP A 125 6.72 7.27 4.77
CA ASP A 125 6.90 8.70 4.97
C ASP A 125 8.36 8.94 5.38
N CYS A 126 9.03 9.91 4.77
CA CYS A 126 10.41 10.22 5.11
C CYS A 126 10.73 11.71 4.85
N VAL A 127 11.55 12.29 5.71
CA VAL A 127 12.06 13.65 5.53
C VAL A 127 13.27 13.73 4.59
N ASN A 128 14.03 12.64 4.46
CA ASN A 128 15.18 12.54 3.57
C ASN A 128 14.74 12.21 2.14
N GLU A 129 14.57 13.24 1.32
CA GLU A 129 14.18 13.10 -0.09
C GLU A 129 15.18 12.28 -0.91
N LYS A 130 16.48 12.48 -0.65
CA LYS A 130 17.56 11.80 -1.38
C LYS A 130 17.53 10.30 -1.12
N GLY A 131 17.47 9.90 0.15
CA GLY A 131 17.32 8.51 0.56
C GLY A 131 16.04 7.89 -0.01
N LEU A 132 14.94 8.64 -0.01
CA LEU A 132 13.68 8.20 -0.59
C LEU A 132 13.78 7.97 -2.11
N ASN A 133 14.50 8.82 -2.85
CA ASN A 133 14.75 8.61 -4.28
C ASN A 133 15.59 7.36 -4.55
N GLN A 134 16.53 7.01 -3.66
CA GLN A 134 17.29 5.76 -3.76
C GLN A 134 16.40 4.53 -3.56
N ILE A 135 15.47 4.59 -2.59
CA ILE A 135 14.45 3.55 -2.40
C ILE A 135 13.57 3.40 -3.65
N ILE A 136 13.13 4.50 -4.28
CA ILE A 136 12.36 4.45 -5.53
C ILE A 136 13.15 3.73 -6.63
N SER A 137 14.43 4.09 -6.82
CA SER A 137 15.30 3.45 -7.80
C SER A 137 15.44 1.95 -7.55
N ALA A 138 15.66 1.56 -6.29
CA ALA A 138 15.75 0.16 -5.88
C ALA A 138 14.45 -0.61 -6.13
N LEU A 139 13.28 -0.06 -5.76
CA LEU A 139 11.98 -0.66 -6.02
C LEU A 139 11.70 -0.81 -7.52
N ASN A 140 12.04 0.20 -8.32
CA ASN A 140 11.86 0.16 -9.77
C ASN A 140 12.72 -0.94 -10.43
N LYS A 141 13.97 -1.13 -9.97
CA LYS A 141 14.84 -2.24 -10.42
C LYS A 141 14.24 -3.61 -10.12
N LEU A 142 13.48 -3.74 -9.02
CA LEU A 142 12.75 -4.96 -8.68
C LEU A 142 11.41 -5.10 -9.45
N GLY A 143 11.07 -4.15 -10.31
CA GLY A 143 9.82 -4.13 -11.08
C GLY A 143 8.60 -3.64 -10.29
N ILE A 144 8.82 -2.93 -9.18
CA ILE A 144 7.77 -2.37 -8.32
C ILE A 144 7.66 -0.87 -8.60
N LYS A 145 6.57 -0.47 -9.27
CA LYS A 145 6.32 0.95 -9.59
C LYS A 145 5.80 1.70 -8.38
N THR A 146 6.19 2.97 -8.27
CA THR A 146 5.85 3.82 -7.12
C THR A 146 5.34 5.19 -7.53
N ILE A 147 4.62 5.86 -6.63
CA ILE A 147 4.22 7.27 -6.75
C ILE A 147 4.85 8.03 -5.59
N LYS A 148 5.60 9.09 -5.89
CA LYS A 148 6.14 10.02 -4.90
C LYS A 148 5.23 11.24 -4.74
N LYS A 149 4.98 11.66 -3.51
CA LYS A 149 4.22 12.87 -3.15
C LYS A 149 4.98 13.68 -2.09
N TYR A 150 4.80 14.99 -2.10
CA TYR A 150 5.31 15.86 -1.05
C TYR A 150 4.16 16.45 -0.23
N ASN A 151 4.20 16.28 1.09
CA ASN A 151 3.25 16.88 2.02
C ASN A 151 3.83 18.21 2.53
N LYS A 152 3.39 19.33 1.92
CA LYS A 152 3.84 20.67 2.27
C LYS A 152 3.62 21.01 3.76
N LYS A 153 2.49 20.58 4.35
CA LYS A 153 2.15 20.90 5.76
C LYS A 153 3.10 20.24 6.74
N ARG A 154 3.48 18.99 6.49
CA ARG A 154 4.38 18.23 7.37
C ARG A 154 5.85 18.31 6.96
N LYS A 155 6.14 18.90 5.78
CA LYS A 155 7.47 18.91 5.14
C LYS A 155 8.07 17.49 5.04
N ILE A 156 7.24 16.54 4.62
CA ILE A 156 7.58 15.11 4.52
C ILE A 156 7.30 14.63 3.10
N TYR A 157 8.18 13.77 2.57
CA TYR A 157 7.99 13.07 1.32
C TYR A 157 7.38 11.70 1.57
N ARG A 158 6.51 11.27 0.66
CA ARG A 158 5.78 10.01 0.75
C ARG A 158 5.97 9.20 -0.52
N ILE A 159 6.31 7.92 -0.39
CA ILE A 159 6.18 6.94 -1.48
C ILE A 159 4.91 6.13 -1.26
N LEU A 160 4.24 5.80 -2.36
CA LEU A 160 3.06 4.95 -2.40
C LEU A 160 3.25 3.84 -3.45
N ILE A 161 2.93 2.60 -3.08
CA ILE A 161 2.92 1.44 -3.96
C ILE A 161 1.47 0.97 -4.15
N TYR A 162 0.96 1.12 -5.37
CA TYR A 162 -0.43 0.80 -5.73
C TYR A 162 -0.50 -0.36 -6.71
N GLY A 163 -1.66 -1.02 -6.76
CA GLY A 163 -1.98 -2.05 -7.76
C GLY A 163 -1.62 -3.45 -7.29
N LYS A 164 -2.45 -4.44 -7.65
CA LYS A 164 -2.32 -5.83 -7.20
C LYS A 164 -0.97 -6.40 -7.61
N GLU A 165 -0.52 -6.12 -8.82
CA GLU A 165 0.72 -6.64 -9.39
C GLU A 165 1.94 -6.13 -8.63
N ASN A 166 1.99 -4.84 -8.29
CA ASN A 166 3.10 -4.28 -7.50
C ASN A 166 3.09 -4.79 -6.07
N LEU A 167 1.90 -4.97 -5.46
CA LEU A 167 1.76 -5.49 -4.11
C LEU A 167 2.16 -6.97 -4.04
N ASN A 168 1.80 -7.77 -5.05
CA ASN A 168 2.26 -9.15 -5.19
C ASN A 168 3.77 -9.22 -5.33
N ARG A 169 4.37 -8.42 -6.23
CA ARG A 169 5.83 -8.36 -6.38
C ARG A 169 6.53 -7.92 -5.09
N PHE A 170 5.96 -6.97 -4.36
CA PHE A 170 6.49 -6.57 -3.06
C PHE A 170 6.44 -7.75 -2.08
N ALA A 171 5.30 -8.43 -1.96
CA ALA A 171 5.13 -9.58 -1.07
C ALA A 171 6.11 -10.71 -1.38
N GLU A 172 6.31 -11.01 -2.67
CA GLU A 172 7.19 -12.07 -3.15
C GLU A 172 8.68 -11.74 -2.97
N LYS A 173 9.10 -10.53 -3.38
CA LYS A 173 10.52 -10.18 -3.45
C LYS A 173 11.07 -9.58 -2.16
N ILE A 174 10.25 -8.84 -1.41
CA ILE A 174 10.67 -8.06 -0.24
C ILE A 174 9.98 -8.59 1.01
N GLY A 175 8.65 -8.60 1.02
CA GLY A 175 7.83 -9.04 2.14
C GLY A 175 7.97 -8.16 3.39
N PHE A 176 7.43 -8.66 4.50
CA PHE A 176 7.59 -8.09 5.83
C PHE A 176 8.05 -9.17 6.79
N LEU A 177 8.90 -8.81 7.74
CA LEU A 177 9.15 -9.61 8.93
C LEU A 177 8.18 -9.22 10.06
N HIS A 178 7.67 -7.99 10.07
CA HIS A 178 6.70 -7.53 11.05
C HIS A 178 5.35 -8.26 10.84
N PRO A 179 4.87 -9.06 11.82
CA PRO A 179 3.73 -9.97 11.64
C PRO A 179 2.45 -9.23 11.24
N GLU A 180 2.09 -8.14 11.94
CA GLU A 180 0.87 -7.40 11.63
C GLU A 180 0.89 -6.77 10.23
N LYS A 181 2.07 -6.33 9.75
CA LYS A 181 2.22 -5.75 8.41
C LYS A 181 2.14 -6.83 7.34
N LEU A 182 2.75 -8.00 7.60
CA LEU A 182 2.63 -9.18 6.74
C LEU A 182 1.18 -9.61 6.58
N ASP A 183 0.43 -9.76 7.69
CA ASP A 183 -0.97 -10.17 7.66
C ASP A 183 -1.85 -9.12 6.99
N LYS A 184 -1.56 -7.83 7.20
CA LYS A 184 -2.27 -6.75 6.52
C LYS A 184 -1.99 -6.73 5.01
N LEU A 185 -0.76 -7.03 4.59
CA LEU A 185 -0.41 -7.13 3.17
C LEU A 185 -1.15 -8.29 2.50
N LYS A 186 -1.20 -9.48 3.13
CA LYS A 186 -1.97 -10.63 2.63
C LYS A 186 -3.44 -10.28 2.41
N ARG A 187 -4.09 -9.72 3.44
CA ARG A 187 -5.49 -9.26 3.35
C ARG A 187 -5.71 -8.24 2.24
N VAL A 188 -4.79 -7.31 2.04
CA VAL A 188 -4.88 -6.32 0.96
C VAL A 188 -4.86 -7.00 -0.41
N ILE A 189 -4.00 -7.98 -0.60
CA ILE A 189 -3.86 -8.71 -1.87
C ILE A 189 -5.11 -9.54 -2.17
N GLU A 190 -5.66 -10.21 -1.15
CA GLU A 190 -6.89 -11.01 -1.23
C GLU A 190 -8.13 -10.14 -1.48
N ASP A 191 -8.18 -8.92 -0.92
CA ASP A 191 -9.28 -7.98 -1.12
C ASP A 191 -9.43 -7.51 -2.58
N PHE A 192 -8.43 -7.76 -3.44
CA PHE A 192 -8.58 -7.52 -4.88
C PHE A 192 -9.54 -8.53 -5.52
N VAL A 193 -10.81 -8.13 -5.57
CA VAL A 193 -11.90 -8.79 -6.29
C VAL A 193 -11.54 -9.00 -7.77
N VAL A 194 -11.80 -10.19 -8.28
CA VAL A 194 -11.82 -10.47 -9.72
C VAL A 194 -12.96 -9.66 -10.32
N TYR A 195 -12.63 -8.72 -11.19
CA TYR A 195 -13.64 -7.80 -11.69
C TYR A 195 -14.57 -8.43 -12.70
N ASP A 196 -14.20 -9.54 -13.36
CA ASP A 196 -15.01 -10.16 -14.42
C ASP A 196 -16.37 -10.67 -13.91
N TRP A 197 -17.43 -10.24 -14.60
CA TRP A 197 -18.79 -10.65 -14.33
C TRP A 197 -19.19 -11.75 -15.30
N ASN A 198 -19.51 -12.92 -14.76
CA ASN A 198 -20.03 -14.01 -15.55
C ASN A 198 -21.55 -13.88 -15.69
N PHE A 199 -22.02 -13.71 -16.93
CA PHE A 199 -23.44 -13.66 -17.26
C PHE A 199 -23.88 -14.99 -17.88
N PRO A 200 -24.65 -15.83 -17.15
CA PRO A 200 -25.12 -17.12 -17.65
C PRO A 200 -25.95 -16.95 -18.93
N LYS A 201 -25.88 -17.94 -19.84
CA LYS A 201 -26.74 -17.99 -21.03
C LYS A 201 -28.22 -18.23 -20.68
N ASP A 202 -28.48 -18.91 -19.57
CA ASP A 202 -29.82 -19.12 -19.05
C ASP A 202 -30.43 -17.80 -18.55
N ASN A 203 -31.60 -17.44 -19.08
CA ASN A 203 -32.25 -16.16 -18.77
C ASN A 203 -32.64 -16.03 -17.30
N LYS A 204 -33.05 -17.12 -16.63
CA LYS A 204 -33.48 -17.06 -15.22
C LYS A 204 -32.28 -16.79 -14.31
N LYS A 205 -31.19 -17.53 -14.49
CA LYS A 205 -29.92 -17.31 -13.77
C LYS A 205 -29.32 -15.94 -14.08
N CYS A 206 -29.40 -15.49 -15.34
CA CYS A 206 -28.92 -14.17 -15.72
C CYS A 206 -29.71 -13.03 -15.04
N LYS A 207 -31.04 -13.15 -14.95
CA LYS A 207 -31.88 -12.22 -14.19
C LYS A 207 -31.45 -12.11 -12.73
N GLU A 208 -31.16 -13.24 -12.09
CA GLU A 208 -30.68 -13.30 -10.70
C GLU A 208 -29.32 -12.60 -10.54
N VAL A 209 -28.36 -12.91 -11.42
CA VAL A 209 -27.05 -12.25 -11.44
C VAL A 209 -27.17 -10.73 -11.60
N ILE A 210 -28.01 -10.26 -12.53
CA ILE A 210 -28.24 -8.82 -12.75
C ILE A 210 -28.88 -8.18 -11.51
N SER A 211 -29.88 -8.83 -10.90
CA SER A 211 -30.53 -8.32 -9.69
C SER A 211 -29.53 -8.18 -8.53
N ASN A 212 -28.72 -9.21 -8.29
CA ASN A 212 -27.71 -9.20 -7.23
C ASN A 212 -26.64 -8.13 -7.48
N LEU A 213 -26.18 -8.02 -8.73
CA LEU A 213 -25.20 -7.01 -9.12
C LEU A 213 -25.73 -5.59 -8.94
N LEU A 214 -26.98 -5.33 -9.36
CA LEU A 214 -27.61 -4.03 -9.14
C LEU A 214 -27.73 -3.73 -7.66
N LYS A 215 -28.22 -4.67 -6.83
CA LYS A 215 -28.31 -4.46 -5.37
C LYS A 215 -26.97 -4.14 -4.73
N GLU A 216 -25.90 -4.82 -5.15
CA GLU A 216 -24.58 -4.69 -4.54
C GLU A 216 -23.81 -3.45 -5.02
N LYS A 217 -23.85 -3.15 -6.33
CA LYS A 217 -22.92 -2.20 -6.97
C LYS A 217 -23.54 -0.85 -7.30
N ILE A 218 -24.87 -0.71 -7.21
CA ILE A 218 -25.55 0.50 -7.64
C ILE A 218 -25.19 1.71 -6.79
N ARG A 219 -25.02 2.85 -7.45
CA ARG A 219 -24.98 4.16 -6.80
C ARG A 219 -26.06 5.05 -7.38
N ILE A 220 -26.95 5.50 -6.50
CA ILE A 220 -28.07 6.37 -6.85
C ILE A 220 -27.64 7.82 -6.61
N LYS A 221 -27.76 8.67 -7.64
CA LYS A 221 -27.50 10.10 -7.57
C LYS A 221 -28.76 10.86 -7.99
N LYS A 222 -29.21 11.77 -7.12
CA LYS A 222 -30.36 12.66 -7.35
C LYS A 222 -30.13 13.60 -8.56
N PRO A 223 -31.18 14.01 -9.28
CA PRO A 223 -32.59 13.64 -9.08
C PRO A 223 -32.94 12.27 -9.67
N TYR A 224 -32.33 11.83 -10.78
CA TYR A 224 -32.68 10.57 -11.47
C TYR A 224 -31.49 9.98 -12.23
N SER A 225 -30.45 9.52 -11.52
CA SER A 225 -29.36 8.80 -12.17
C SER A 225 -28.85 7.64 -11.35
N ILE A 226 -28.58 6.55 -12.05
CA ILE A 226 -28.02 5.32 -11.52
C ILE A 226 -26.69 5.10 -12.19
N ARG A 227 -25.68 4.77 -11.37
CA ARG A 227 -24.32 4.52 -11.82
C ARG A 227 -23.81 3.19 -11.29
N ILE A 228 -23.12 2.46 -12.15
CA ILE A 228 -22.38 1.25 -11.79
C ILE A 228 -20.98 1.41 -12.35
N PHE A 229 -19.96 1.09 -11.56
CA PHE A 229 -18.57 1.22 -11.95
C PHE A 229 -17.91 -0.15 -12.09
N SER A 230 -17.07 -0.29 -13.10
CA SER A 230 -16.23 -1.48 -13.33
C SER A 230 -14.86 -1.03 -13.86
N ARG A 231 -13.82 -1.82 -13.61
CA ARG A 231 -12.52 -1.64 -14.28
C ARG A 231 -12.52 -2.25 -15.69
N GLU A 232 -13.36 -3.26 -15.91
CA GLU A 232 -13.53 -3.92 -17.19
C GLU A 232 -14.72 -3.33 -17.95
N GLU A 233 -14.48 -2.92 -19.19
CA GLU A 233 -15.51 -2.38 -20.08
C GLU A 233 -16.53 -3.44 -20.50
N THR A 234 -16.03 -4.66 -20.76
CA THR A 234 -16.79 -5.83 -21.21
C THR A 234 -17.92 -6.16 -20.23
N ASN A 235 -17.66 -6.10 -18.94
CA ASN A 235 -18.65 -6.24 -17.87
C ASN A 235 -19.84 -5.31 -18.03
N LEU A 236 -19.58 -4.02 -18.24
CA LEU A 236 -20.64 -3.02 -18.35
C LEU A 236 -21.34 -3.08 -19.70
N LYS A 237 -20.61 -3.41 -20.77
CA LYS A 237 -21.22 -3.68 -22.08
C LYS A 237 -22.17 -4.88 -22.02
N ASN A 238 -21.74 -5.97 -21.39
CA ASN A 238 -22.58 -7.15 -21.17
C ASN A 238 -23.79 -6.81 -20.32
N LEU A 239 -23.60 -6.11 -19.19
CA LEU A 239 -24.71 -5.67 -18.35
C LEU A 239 -25.69 -4.78 -19.11
N SER A 240 -25.21 -3.81 -19.88
CA SER A 240 -26.05 -2.94 -20.72
C SER A 240 -26.86 -3.75 -21.74
N ASN A 241 -26.21 -4.70 -22.42
CA ASN A 241 -26.86 -5.58 -23.39
C ASN A 241 -27.97 -6.42 -22.73
N TYR A 242 -27.71 -7.00 -21.56
CA TYR A 242 -28.70 -7.79 -20.85
C TYR A 242 -29.84 -6.95 -20.25
N LEU A 243 -29.54 -5.74 -19.75
CA LEU A 243 -30.57 -4.79 -19.31
C LEU A 243 -31.53 -4.43 -20.45
N ARG A 244 -30.98 -4.18 -21.64
CA ARG A 244 -31.78 -3.92 -22.84
C ARG A 244 -32.57 -5.15 -23.29
N LYS A 245 -31.93 -6.32 -23.36
CA LYS A 245 -32.54 -7.56 -23.85
C LYS A 245 -33.65 -8.09 -22.94
N ILE A 246 -33.44 -8.07 -21.63
CA ILE A 246 -34.33 -8.74 -20.66
C ILE A 246 -35.39 -7.79 -20.12
N TYR A 247 -35.03 -6.52 -19.91
CA TYR A 247 -35.87 -5.55 -19.21
C TYR A 247 -36.24 -4.34 -20.06
N THR A 248 -35.76 -4.27 -21.31
CA THR A 248 -35.97 -3.14 -22.22
C THR A 248 -35.52 -1.82 -21.60
N ILE A 249 -34.37 -1.86 -20.91
CA ILE A 249 -33.75 -0.72 -20.25
C ILE A 249 -32.53 -0.29 -21.03
N ASN A 250 -32.51 0.97 -21.46
CA ASN A 250 -31.36 1.56 -22.13
C ASN A 250 -30.36 2.13 -21.11
N SER A 251 -29.07 1.94 -21.37
CA SER A 251 -27.98 2.47 -20.54
C SER A 251 -26.79 2.90 -21.38
N LEU A 252 -25.95 3.78 -20.84
CA LEU A 252 -24.76 4.31 -21.49
C LEU A 252 -23.50 3.87 -20.75
N VAL A 253 -22.55 3.27 -21.47
CA VAL A 253 -21.25 2.90 -20.91
C VAL A 253 -20.22 3.97 -21.30
N ASN A 254 -19.58 4.58 -20.32
CA ASN A 254 -18.63 5.67 -20.50
C ASN A 254 -17.26 5.29 -19.92
N LYS A 255 -16.18 5.59 -20.65
CA LYS A 255 -14.81 5.53 -20.11
C LYS A 255 -14.55 6.76 -19.23
N ARG A 256 -13.91 6.55 -18.09
CA ARG A 256 -13.55 7.58 -17.12
C ARG A 256 -12.11 7.41 -16.67
N VAL A 257 -11.50 8.49 -16.23
CA VAL A 257 -10.17 8.51 -15.61
C VAL A 257 -10.31 9.21 -14.28
N ASN A 258 -9.84 8.58 -13.19
CA ASN A 258 -9.87 9.21 -11.87
C ASN A 258 -8.69 10.20 -11.69
N GLY A 259 -8.67 10.94 -10.58
CA GLY A 259 -7.60 11.91 -10.29
C GLY A 259 -6.19 11.32 -10.11
N VAL A 260 -6.04 9.99 -10.18
CA VAL A 260 -4.73 9.31 -10.16
C VAL A 260 -4.41 8.61 -11.49
N GLY A 261 -5.13 8.93 -12.57
CA GLY A 261 -4.89 8.37 -13.91
C GLY A 261 -5.42 6.95 -14.12
N THR A 262 -6.12 6.35 -13.15
CA THR A 262 -6.70 5.02 -13.32
C THR A 262 -7.92 5.11 -14.21
N VAL A 263 -7.90 4.36 -15.31
CA VAL A 263 -9.05 4.16 -16.19
C VAL A 263 -10.07 3.26 -15.49
N TYR A 264 -11.33 3.66 -15.56
CA TYR A 264 -12.48 2.85 -15.16
C TYR A 264 -13.64 3.15 -16.10
N TYR A 265 -14.69 2.35 -16.01
CA TYR A 265 -15.88 2.49 -16.84
C TYR A 265 -17.10 2.68 -15.95
N GLU A 266 -18.08 3.40 -16.47
CA GLU A 266 -19.32 3.78 -15.80
C GLU A 266 -20.51 3.41 -16.68
N LEU A 267 -21.40 2.55 -16.19
CA LEU A 267 -22.73 2.35 -16.78
C LEU A 267 -23.68 3.33 -16.11
N ASN A 268 -24.36 4.12 -16.93
CA ASN A 268 -25.29 5.16 -16.49
C ASN A 268 -26.70 4.91 -17.04
N VAL A 269 -27.69 4.91 -16.15
CA VAL A 269 -29.12 4.98 -16.49
C VAL A 269 -29.65 6.30 -15.93
N ASN A 270 -29.98 7.24 -16.81
CA ASN A 270 -30.34 8.62 -16.45
C ASN A 270 -31.71 9.07 -17.00
N ARG A 271 -32.42 8.21 -17.73
CA ARG A 271 -33.79 8.50 -18.19
C ARG A 271 -34.78 8.15 -17.09
N LYS A 272 -35.64 9.10 -16.71
CA LYS A 272 -36.67 8.94 -15.64
C LYS A 272 -37.45 7.64 -15.81
N GLU A 273 -37.95 7.37 -17.02
CA GLU A 273 -38.74 6.16 -17.32
C GLU A 273 -37.99 4.85 -17.14
N GLU A 274 -36.70 4.81 -17.48
CA GLU A 274 -35.88 3.61 -17.29
C GLU A 274 -35.63 3.34 -15.80
N ILE A 275 -35.49 4.40 -15.00
CA ILE A 275 -35.39 4.30 -13.54
C ILE A 275 -36.72 3.82 -12.93
N LYS A 276 -37.86 4.36 -13.37
CA LYS A 276 -39.18 3.88 -12.95
C LYS A 276 -39.34 2.38 -13.24
N LYS A 277 -38.87 1.89 -14.41
CA LYS A 277 -38.87 0.45 -14.73
C LYS A 277 -38.02 -0.36 -13.76
N LEU A 278 -36.80 0.09 -13.45
CA LEU A 278 -35.92 -0.60 -12.49
C LEU A 278 -36.57 -0.75 -11.12
N ILE A 279 -37.27 0.29 -10.64
CA ILE A 279 -37.99 0.29 -9.36
C ILE A 279 -39.19 -0.67 -9.43
N ARG A 280 -40.01 -0.57 -10.48
CA ARG A 280 -41.20 -1.43 -10.68
C ARG A 280 -40.84 -2.91 -10.74
N LEU A 281 -39.71 -3.24 -11.36
CA LEU A 281 -39.17 -4.59 -11.46
C LEU A 281 -38.48 -5.06 -10.17
N LYS A 282 -38.45 -4.25 -9.11
CA LYS A 282 -37.78 -4.51 -7.83
C LYS A 282 -36.29 -4.83 -7.99
N LEU A 283 -35.66 -4.27 -9.03
CA LEU A 283 -34.21 -4.42 -9.26
C LEU A 283 -33.41 -3.45 -8.37
N ILE A 284 -34.04 -2.35 -7.95
CA ILE A 284 -33.45 -1.33 -7.08
C ILE A 284 -34.52 -0.85 -6.07
N PRO A 285 -34.12 -0.34 -4.89
CA PRO A 285 -35.06 0.28 -3.95
C PRO A 285 -35.60 1.61 -4.51
N ASN A 286 -36.84 1.97 -4.15
CA ASN A 286 -37.36 3.31 -4.40
C ASN A 286 -36.77 4.29 -3.38
N LEU A 287 -35.73 5.02 -3.77
CA LEU A 287 -35.11 6.06 -2.93
C LEU A 287 -35.47 7.48 -3.38
N PHE A 288 -36.33 7.60 -4.38
CA PHE A 288 -36.83 8.88 -4.87
C PHE A 288 -38.15 9.14 -4.13
N LYS A 289 -38.24 10.23 -3.37
CA LYS A 289 -39.47 10.59 -2.66
C LYS A 289 -40.62 10.74 -3.66
N ASP A 290 -41.80 10.28 -3.29
CA ASP A 290 -42.97 10.10 -4.17
C ASP A 290 -43.46 11.39 -4.87
N GLU A 291 -43.00 12.56 -4.44
CA GLU A 291 -43.46 13.87 -4.95
C GLU A 291 -42.95 14.21 -6.35
N GLU A 292 -41.91 13.57 -6.86
CA GLU A 292 -41.34 13.89 -8.19
C GLU A 292 -41.58 12.81 -9.27
N ILE A 293 -42.24 11.70 -8.94
CA ILE A 293 -42.57 10.60 -9.86
C ILE A 293 -44.07 10.57 -10.15
N LYS A 294 -44.67 11.73 -10.45
CA LYS A 294 -45.81 11.77 -11.37
C LYS A 294 -45.24 11.83 -12.80
#